data_AF-A0A1I5H5G8-F1
#
_entry.id   AF-A0A1I5H5G8-F1
#
_cell.length_a   1.000
_cell.length_b   1.000
_cell.length_c   1.000
_cell.angle_alpha   90.00
_cell.angle_beta   90.00
_cell.angle_gamma   90.00
#
_symmetry.space_group_name_H-M   'P 1'
#
loop_
_entity.id
_entity.type
_entity.pdbx_description
1 polymer ?
#
loop_
_entity_poly.entity_id
_entity_poly.type
_entity_poly.pdbx_seq_one_letter_code
_entity_poly.pdbx_strand_id
1 'polypeptide(L)' 'MLGPRQEAQAALFYEFSLEDHIQQNHLLRSIDRFVDLSGIRQYLAEFYSHTGRPSIDPELLIRML' A
#
# COMPACT_ATOMS: atom_id res chain seq x y z
N MET A 1 -6.24 10.39 23.08
CA MET A 1 -7.70 10.27 22.81
C MET A 1 -7.86 9.94 21.33
N LEU A 2 -8.49 8.82 21.01
CA LEU A 2 -8.66 8.32 19.64
C LEU A 2 -9.88 9.02 19.02
N GLY A 3 -9.64 9.96 18.10
CA GLY A 3 -10.69 10.65 17.35
C GLY A 3 -11.41 9.69 16.39
N PRO A 4 -12.65 10.02 15.98
CA PRO A 4 -13.47 9.14 15.16
C PRO A 4 -12.73 8.78 13.87
N ARG A 5 -12.83 7.50 13.52
CA ARG A 5 -12.31 6.85 12.32
C ARG A 5 -12.62 7.75 11.12
N GLN A 6 -11.59 8.40 10.55
CA GLN A 6 -11.71 9.14 9.31
C GLN A 6 -12.28 8.17 8.26
N GLU A 7 -13.57 8.34 7.95
CA GLU A 7 -14.08 7.84 6.68
C GLU A 7 -13.17 8.38 5.60
N ALA A 8 -12.64 7.49 4.76
CA ALA A 8 -11.72 7.85 3.71
C ALA A 8 -12.33 9.02 2.93
N GLN A 9 -11.69 10.20 3.03
CA GLN A 9 -11.98 11.33 2.15
C GLN A 9 -11.43 10.96 0.76
N ALA A 10 -12.04 9.97 0.12
CA ALA A 10 -11.72 9.47 -1.21
C ALA A 10 -11.84 10.55 -2.28
N ALA A 11 -12.58 11.62 -2.01
CA ALA A 11 -12.68 12.77 -2.90
C ALA A 11 -11.42 13.67 -2.90
N LEU A 12 -10.53 13.55 -1.90
CA LEU A 12 -9.32 14.35 -1.77
C LEU A 12 -8.03 13.59 -2.13
N PHE A 13 -8.12 12.27 -2.32
CA PHE A 13 -7.00 11.39 -2.67
C PHE A 13 -7.45 10.41 -3.76
N TYR A 14 -6.59 10.09 -4.73
CA TYR A 14 -6.84 8.97 -5.63
C TYR A 14 -6.83 7.68 -4.79
N GLU A 15 -8.02 7.20 -4.44
CA GLU A 15 -8.20 5.92 -3.76
C GLU A 15 -8.12 4.79 -4.80
N PHE A 16 -7.11 3.94 -4.66
CA PHE A 16 -6.94 2.76 -5.48
C PHE A 16 -6.64 1.58 -4.56
N SER A 17 -7.52 0.59 -4.60
CA SER A 17 -7.39 -0.65 -3.85
C SER A 17 -7.10 -1.78 -4.82
N LEU A 18 -5.92 -2.41 -4.71
CA LEU A 18 -5.60 -3.61 -5.47
C LEU A 18 -6.60 -4.74 -5.16
N GLU A 19 -7.09 -4.79 -3.92
CA GLU A 19 -8.06 -5.79 -3.48
C GLU A 19 -9.40 -5.68 -4.22
N ASP A 20 -9.83 -4.48 -4.58
CA ASP A 20 -11.11 -4.29 -5.28
C ASP A 20 -11.02 -4.66 -6.77
N HIS A 21 -9.80 -4.65 -7.33
CA HIS A 21 -9.57 -4.84 -8.76
C HIS A 21 -9.08 -6.26 -9.12
N ILE A 22 -8.55 -7.01 -8.16
CA ILE A 22 -8.07 -8.38 -8.39
C ILE A 22 -9.18 -9.39 -8.07
N GLN A 23 -9.59 -10.18 -9.06
CA GLN A 23 -10.60 -11.25 -8.87
C GLN A 23 -10.21 -12.22 -7.75
N GLN A 24 -11.19 -12.75 -7.01
CA GLN A 24 -10.93 -13.59 -5.83
C GLN A 24 -10.14 -14.87 -6.14
N ASN A 25 -10.37 -15.47 -7.32
CA ASN A 25 -9.69 -16.71 -7.74
C ASN A 25 -8.38 -16.45 -8.51
N HIS A 26 -7.82 -15.25 -8.41
CA HIS A 26 -6.61 -14.87 -9.14
C HIS A 26 -5.34 -15.45 -8.51
N LEU A 27 -4.39 -15.88 -9.34
CA LEU A 27 -3.12 -16.48 -8.90
C LEU A 27 -2.32 -15.54 -7.98
N LEU A 28 -2.31 -14.23 -8.25
CA LEU A 28 -1.60 -13.25 -7.42
C LEU A 28 -2.06 -13.23 -5.96
N ARG A 29 -3.36 -13.43 -5.69
CA ARG A 29 -3.88 -13.57 -4.32
C ARG A 29 -3.37 -14.83 -3.64
N SER A 30 -3.15 -15.89 -4.41
CA SER A 30 -2.56 -17.12 -3.87
C SER A 30 -1.10 -16.94 -3.53
N ILE A 31 -0.35 -16.20 -4.36
CA ILE A 31 1.06 -15.86 -4.17
C ILE A 31 1.23 -14.93 -2.97
N ASP A 32 0.39 -13.91 -2.85
CA ASP A 32 0.43 -12.91 -1.77
C ASP A 32 0.51 -13.52 -0.37
N ARG A 33 -0.19 -14.63 -0.12
CA ARG A 33 -0.16 -15.36 1.17
C ARG A 33 1.23 -15.85 1.58
N PHE A 34 2.17 -15.94 0.64
CA PHE A 34 3.53 -16.42 0.86
C PHE A 34 4.58 -15.30 0.74
N VAL A 35 4.18 -14.08 0.37
CA VAL A 35 5.09 -12.94 0.23
C VAL A 35 4.94 -12.05 1.47
N ASP A 36 5.95 -12.07 2.34
CA ASP A 36 6.02 -11.14 3.48
C ASP A 36 6.77 -9.86 3.08
N LEU A 37 6.03 -8.76 2.98
CA LEU A 37 6.58 -7.43 2.72
C LEU A 37 6.58 -6.53 3.95
N SER A 38 6.20 -7.03 5.13
CA SER A 38 5.99 -6.22 6.35
C SER A 38 7.22 -5.41 6.78
N GLY A 39 8.42 -5.94 6.53
CA GLY A 39 9.68 -5.27 6.87
C GLY A 39 10.22 -4.30 5.81
N ILE A 40 9.66 -4.30 4.59
CA ILE A 40 10.31 -3.65 3.44
C ILE A 40 10.42 -2.13 3.59
N ARG A 41 9.41 -1.51 4.22
CA ARG A 41 9.41 -0.08 4.47
C ARG A 41 10.54 0.36 5.39
N GLN A 42 10.92 -0.48 6.35
CA GLN A 42 12.05 -0.20 7.24
C GLN A 42 13.38 -0.29 6.50
N TYR A 43 13.56 -1.31 5.66
CA TYR A 43 14.77 -1.45 4.85
C TYR A 43 14.96 -0.32 3.85
N LEU A 44 13.86 0.25 3.35
CA LEU A 44 13.89 1.33 2.37
C LEU A 44 13.78 2.73 2.98
N ALA A 45 13.70 2.83 4.31
CA ALA A 45 13.45 4.07 5.03
C ALA A 45 14.40 5.21 4.63
N GLU A 46 15.68 4.90 4.49
CA GLU A 46 16.75 5.86 4.19
C GLU A 46 16.70 6.40 2.74
N PHE A 47 15.96 5.73 1.85
CA PHE A 47 15.82 6.16 0.46
C PHE A 47 14.59 7.05 0.23
N TYR A 48 13.72 7.19 1.23
CA TYR A 48 12.57 8.09 1.13
C TYR A 48 12.99 9.54 1.27
N SER A 49 12.36 10.39 0.46
CA SER A 49 12.52 11.84 0.63
C SER A 49 12.02 12.25 2.01
N HIS A 50 12.89 12.84 2.82
CA HIS A 50 12.53 13.42 4.12
C HIS A 50 11.88 14.81 3.97
N THR A 51 11.80 15.35 2.75
CA THR A 51 11.23 16.67 2.44
C THR A 51 10.30 16.61 1.22
N GLY A 52 9.17 17.31 1.25
CA GLY A 52 8.24 17.37 0.11
C GLY A 52 7.15 16.29 0.15
N ARG A 53 6.68 15.83 -1.02
CA ARG A 53 5.56 14.88 -1.12
C ARG A 53 6.03 13.48 -0.69
N PRO A 54 5.26 12.76 0.17
CA PRO A 54 5.57 11.38 0.51
C PRO A 54 5.68 10.52 -0.75
N SER A 55 6.72 9.69 -0.83
CA SER A 55 6.87 8.72 -1.92
C SER A 55 5.79 7.63 -1.82
N ILE A 56 5.57 6.92 -2.94
CA ILE A 56 4.66 5.78 -3.01
C ILE A 56 5.17 4.67 -2.07
N ASP A 57 4.23 3.98 -1.41
CA ASP A 57 4.54 2.84 -0.56
C ASP A 57 5.28 1.75 -1.37
N PRO A 58 6.43 1.26 -0.88
CA PRO A 58 7.24 0.28 -1.61
C PRO A 58 6.51 -1.05 -1.82
N GLU A 59 5.66 -1.44 -0.87
CA GLU A 59 4.84 -2.63 -0.99
C GLU A 59 3.87 -2.48 -2.17
N LEU A 60 3.24 -1.32 -2.29
CA LEU A 60 2.33 -1.02 -3.39
C LEU A 60 3.04 -1.07 -4.75
N LEU A 61 4.24 -0.50 -4.85
CA LEU A 61 5.04 -0.54 -6.08
C LEU A 61 5.35 -1.98 -6.50
N ILE A 62 5.76 -2.84 -5.57
CA ILE A 62 6.11 -4.24 -5.86
C ILE A 62 4.88 -5.03 -6.30
N ARG A 63 3.72 -4.77 -5.69
CA ARG A 63 2.46 -5.43 -6.04
C ARG A 63 1.89 -4.98 -7.40
N MET A 64 2.39 -3.89 -7.98
CA MET A 64 1.98 -3.37 -9.29
C MET A 64 2.84 -3.87 -10.46
N LEU A 65 3.98 -4.54 -10.20
CA LEU A 65 4.86 -5.13 -11.22
C LEU A 65 4.35 -6.50 -11.69
#